data_AF-A0A1B1TBC4-F1
#
_entry.id   AF-A0A1B1TBC4-F1
#
_cell.length_a   1.000
_cell.length_b   1.000
_cell.length_c   1.000
_cell.angle_alpha   90.00
_cell.angle_beta   90.00
_cell.angle_gamma   90.00
#
_symmetry.space_group_name_H-M   'P 1'
#
loop_
_entity.id
_entity.type
_entity.pdbx_description
1 polymer ?
#
loop_
_entity_poly.entity_id
_entity_poly.type
_entity_poly.pdbx_seq_one_letter_code
_entity_poly.pdbx_strand_id
1 'polypeptide(L)'
;MESRFAPDDLDACKWENIEPFLDNLKQRKINSANCIEDLIRDESQLSEIISETRARTYINMTSQTDNQEYQKAWGDFVENIQPKLSEYNDIINKKIINNDFVDDLPKRYEIMLRGIKSDIKIFREENIPLQTRLSILGTKYNEIRGKQTVFFQGEEKTLPMMAI
;
A
#
# COMPACT_ATOMS: atom_id res chain seq x y z
N MET A 1 -10.30 -20.16 17.24
CA MET A 1 -9.51 -19.39 16.26
C MET A 1 -10.50 -18.72 15.35
N GLU A 2 -10.55 -17.39 15.35
CA GLU A 2 -11.36 -16.66 14.38
C GLU A 2 -10.83 -16.98 12.98
N SER A 3 -11.73 -17.25 12.03
CA SER A 3 -11.37 -17.42 10.64
C SER A 3 -10.84 -16.08 10.12
N ARG A 4 -9.58 -16.03 9.67
CA ARG A 4 -9.03 -14.83 9.02
C ARG A 4 -9.68 -14.65 7.65
N PHE A 5 -9.80 -13.39 7.21
CA PHE A 5 -10.38 -13.05 5.92
C PHE A 5 -9.47 -13.45 4.76
N ALA A 6 -8.15 -13.29 4.94
CA ALA A 6 -7.12 -13.73 4.02
C ALA A 6 -6.12 -14.67 4.74
N PRO A 7 -5.48 -15.61 4.03
CA PRO A 7 -4.41 -16.43 4.58
C PRO A 7 -3.21 -15.58 5.01
N ASP A 8 -2.55 -15.95 6.11
CA ASP A 8 -1.36 -15.24 6.61
C ASP A 8 -0.15 -15.34 5.67
N ASP A 9 -0.12 -16.41 4.87
CA ASP A 9 0.89 -16.69 3.87
C ASP A 9 0.50 -16.25 2.46
N LEU A 10 -0.54 -15.38 2.34
CA LEU A 10 -0.95 -14.82 1.06
C LEU A 10 0.22 -14.06 0.41
N ASP A 11 0.63 -14.51 -0.77
CA ASP A 11 1.65 -13.84 -1.58
C ASP A 11 1.06 -12.57 -2.24
N ALA A 12 1.11 -11.46 -1.50
CA ALA A 12 0.68 -10.15 -1.96
C ALA A 12 1.70 -9.44 -2.87
N CYS A 13 2.71 -10.15 -3.40
CA CYS A 13 3.53 -9.67 -4.51
C CYS A 13 2.84 -9.90 -5.87
N LYS A 14 1.68 -10.55 -5.88
CA LYS A 14 0.92 -10.91 -7.07
C LYS A 14 -0.49 -10.36 -6.99
N TRP A 15 -0.90 -9.64 -8.02
CA TRP A 15 -2.22 -9.02 -8.06
C TRP A 15 -3.33 -10.06 -8.01
N GLU A 16 -3.17 -11.15 -8.76
CA GLU A 16 -4.12 -12.26 -8.87
C GLU A 16 -4.44 -12.94 -7.53
N ASN A 17 -3.56 -12.79 -6.53
CA ASN A 17 -3.78 -13.32 -5.19
C ASN A 17 -4.59 -12.36 -4.32
N ILE A 18 -4.49 -11.05 -4.56
CA ILE A 18 -5.15 -10.00 -3.78
C ILE A 18 -6.56 -9.71 -4.34
N GLU A 19 -6.67 -9.69 -5.67
CA GLU A 19 -7.87 -9.31 -6.42
C GLU A 19 -9.14 -10.02 -5.93
N PRO A 20 -9.16 -11.35 -5.67
CA PRO A 20 -10.38 -12.03 -5.22
C PRO A 20 -10.91 -11.50 -3.88
N PHE A 21 -10.03 -11.09 -2.97
CA PHE A 21 -10.40 -10.53 -1.66
C PHE A 21 -10.94 -9.10 -1.80
N LEU A 22 -10.29 -8.28 -2.64
CA LEU A 22 -10.76 -6.93 -2.92
C LEU A 22 -12.10 -6.93 -3.67
N ASP A 23 -12.29 -7.85 -4.62
CA ASP A 23 -13.57 -8.06 -5.30
C ASP A 23 -14.65 -8.50 -4.33
N ASN A 24 -14.33 -9.38 -3.38
CA ASN A 24 -15.25 -9.72 -2.29
C ASN A 24 -15.68 -8.46 -1.53
N LEU A 25 -14.75 -7.64 -1.04
CA LEU A 25 -15.05 -6.41 -0.29
C LEU A 25 -15.89 -5.42 -1.12
N LYS A 26 -15.53 -5.23 -2.40
CA LYS A 26 -16.25 -4.36 -3.35
C LYS A 26 -17.68 -4.82 -3.58
N GLN A 27 -17.90 -6.12 -3.80
CA GLN A 27 -19.20 -6.68 -4.19
C GLN A 27 -20.08 -7.06 -2.99
N ARG A 28 -19.52 -7.15 -1.78
CA ARG A 28 -20.23 -7.55 -0.56
C ARG A 28 -21.48 -6.69 -0.35
N LYS A 29 -22.61 -7.33 -0.05
CA LYS A 29 -23.85 -6.63 0.32
C LYS A 29 -23.74 -6.14 1.77
N ILE A 30 -24.18 -4.91 2.01
CA ILE A 30 -24.18 -4.27 3.33
C ILE A 30 -25.62 -4.00 3.69
N ASN A 31 -26.13 -4.72 4.69
CA ASN A 31 -27.53 -4.65 5.14
C ASN A 31 -27.67 -4.20 6.60
N SER A 32 -26.57 -3.79 7.24
CA SER A 32 -26.53 -3.29 8.62
C SER A 32 -25.20 -2.61 8.92
N ALA A 33 -25.14 -1.85 10.02
CA ALA A 33 -23.89 -1.28 10.54
C ALA A 33 -22.85 -2.37 10.86
N ASN A 34 -23.28 -3.51 11.42
CA ASN A 34 -22.40 -4.65 11.68
C ASN A 34 -21.74 -5.18 10.40
N CYS A 35 -22.45 -5.17 9.27
CA CYS A 35 -21.85 -5.55 7.98
C CYS A 35 -20.76 -4.56 7.54
N ILE A 36 -20.87 -3.28 7.89
CA ILE A 36 -19.82 -2.29 7.63
C ILE A 36 -18.62 -2.57 8.55
N GLU A 37 -18.85 -2.85 9.83
CA GLU A 37 -17.77 -3.23 10.76
C GLU A 37 -17.02 -4.48 10.31
N ASP A 38 -17.75 -5.50 9.84
CA ASP A 38 -17.15 -6.71 9.28
C ASP A 38 -16.32 -6.41 8.02
N LEU A 39 -16.82 -5.53 7.15
CA LEU A 39 -16.11 -5.11 5.95
C LEU A 39 -14.84 -4.31 6.29
N ILE A 40 -14.90 -3.41 7.28
CA ILE A 40 -13.73 -2.66 7.78
C ILE A 40 -12.70 -3.61 8.38
N ARG A 41 -13.13 -4.58 9.19
CA ARG A 41 -12.22 -5.57 9.79
C ARG A 41 -11.51 -6.39 8.71
N ASP A 42 -12.26 -6.90 7.75
CA ASP A 42 -11.72 -7.74 6.68
C ASP A 42 -10.80 -6.95 5.75
N GLU A 43 -11.15 -5.71 5.41
CA GLU A 43 -10.26 -4.78 4.69
C GLU A 43 -8.97 -4.52 5.46
N SER A 44 -9.06 -4.23 6.77
CA SER A 44 -7.89 -4.01 7.62
C SER A 44 -6.96 -5.23 7.67
N GLN A 45 -7.50 -6.45 7.72
CA GLN A 45 -6.69 -7.68 7.71
C GLN A 45 -5.94 -7.86 6.38
N LEU A 46 -6.61 -7.63 5.25
CA LEU A 46 -5.98 -7.71 3.94
C LEU A 46 -4.90 -6.62 3.78
N SER A 47 -5.22 -5.40 4.18
CA SER A 47 -4.32 -4.24 4.12
C SER A 47 -3.06 -4.42 4.97
N GLU A 48 -3.13 -5.16 6.08
CA GLU A 48 -1.96 -5.53 6.90
C GLU A 48 -0.95 -6.35 6.09
N ILE A 49 -1.40 -7.42 5.42
CA ILE A 49 -0.56 -8.32 4.61
C ILE A 49 0.07 -7.57 3.43
N ILE A 50 -0.74 -6.75 2.75
CA ILE A 50 -0.27 -5.93 1.62
C ILE A 50 0.76 -4.90 2.09
N SER A 51 0.50 -4.24 3.22
CA SER A 51 1.40 -3.22 3.78
C SER A 51 2.73 -3.84 4.21
N GLU A 52 2.70 -5.02 4.83
CA GLU A 52 3.91 -5.77 5.17
C GLU A 52 4.71 -6.13 3.91
N THR A 53 4.04 -6.62 2.87
CA THR A 53 4.67 -6.96 1.59
C THR A 53 5.34 -5.74 0.96
N ARG A 54 4.64 -4.61 0.89
CA ARG A 54 5.19 -3.32 0.43
C ARG A 54 6.41 -2.89 1.25
N ALA A 55 6.34 -3.01 2.57
CA ALA A 55 7.44 -2.63 3.45
C ALA A 55 8.66 -3.52 3.21
N ARG A 56 8.47 -4.83 3.08
CA ARG A 56 9.55 -5.79 2.79
C ARG A 56 10.21 -5.50 1.44
N THR A 57 9.44 -5.29 0.37
CA THR A 57 10.01 -4.98 -0.96
C THR A 57 10.77 -3.64 -0.95
N TYR A 58 10.24 -2.63 -0.27
CA TYR A 58 10.92 -1.34 -0.10
C TYR A 58 12.22 -1.45 0.69
N ILE A 59 12.21 -2.15 1.83
CA ILE A 59 13.39 -2.34 2.69
C ILE A 59 14.49 -3.09 1.91
N ASN A 60 14.13 -4.17 1.22
CA ASN A 60 15.09 -4.96 0.44
C ASN A 60 15.72 -4.12 -0.68
N MET A 61 14.90 -3.38 -1.44
CA MET A 61 15.36 -2.51 -2.52
C MET A 61 16.31 -1.40 -2.03
N THR A 62 16.01 -0.81 -0.86
CA THR A 62 16.82 0.29 -0.31
C THR A 62 18.07 -0.19 0.42
N SER A 63 18.07 -1.41 0.97
CA SER A 63 19.21 -1.98 1.71
C SER A 63 20.24 -2.63 0.80
N GLN A 64 19.83 -3.20 -0.34
CA GLN A 64 20.70 -3.82 -1.34
C GLN A 64 20.40 -3.26 -2.73
N THR A 65 20.83 -2.03 -2.97
CA THR A 65 20.47 -1.26 -4.16
C THR A 65 21.03 -1.83 -5.47
N ASP A 66 22.03 -2.71 -5.39
CA ASP A 66 22.64 -3.42 -6.51
C ASP A 66 21.95 -4.76 -6.86
N ASN A 67 21.04 -5.25 -6.02
CA ASN A 67 20.29 -6.48 -6.26
C ASN A 67 19.12 -6.24 -7.24
N GLN A 68 19.24 -6.79 -8.45
CA GLN A 68 18.24 -6.64 -9.51
C GLN A 68 16.88 -7.29 -9.20
N GLU A 69 16.86 -8.38 -8.43
CA GLU A 69 15.61 -9.05 -8.06
C GLU A 69 14.79 -8.19 -7.11
N TYR A 70 15.45 -7.53 -6.15
CA TYR A 70 14.78 -6.60 -5.23
C TYR A 70 14.29 -5.34 -5.93
N GLN A 71 15.07 -4.80 -6.88
CA GLN A 71 14.61 -3.69 -7.73
C GLN A 71 13.36 -4.08 -8.51
N LYS A 72 13.37 -5.27 -9.12
CA LYS A 72 12.23 -5.79 -9.89
C LYS A 72 11.00 -5.98 -9.00
N ALA A 73 11.14 -6.60 -7.83
CA ALA A 73 10.02 -6.82 -6.91
C ALA A 73 9.36 -5.50 -6.44
N TRP A 74 10.17 -4.48 -6.14
CA TRP A 74 9.63 -3.15 -5.83
C TRP A 74 8.96 -2.48 -7.03
N GLY A 75 9.59 -2.54 -8.20
CA GLY A 75 9.02 -2.03 -9.46
C GLY A 75 7.68 -2.67 -9.78
N ASP A 76 7.61 -4.00 -9.75
CA ASP A 76 6.38 -4.76 -9.98
C ASP A 76 5.26 -4.35 -9.02
N PHE A 77 5.59 -4.15 -7.74
CA PHE A 77 4.61 -3.69 -6.75
C PHE A 77 4.07 -2.28 -7.06
N VAL A 78 4.96 -1.32 -7.34
CA VAL A 78 4.61 0.09 -7.59
C VAL A 78 3.88 0.29 -8.93
N GLU A 79 4.22 -0.50 -9.94
CA GLU A 79 3.66 -0.37 -11.28
C GLU A 79 2.38 -1.18 -11.47
N ASN A 80 2.26 -2.36 -10.86
CA ASN A 80 1.16 -3.29 -11.16
C ASN A 80 0.17 -3.50 -10.01
N ILE A 81 0.57 -3.24 -8.77
CA ILE A 81 -0.26 -3.50 -7.57
C ILE A 81 -0.78 -2.20 -6.99
N GLN A 82 0.12 -1.28 -6.62
CA GLN A 82 -0.23 -0.01 -5.97
C GLN A 82 -1.31 0.81 -6.73
N PRO A 83 -1.28 0.92 -8.07
CA PRO A 83 -2.29 1.68 -8.81
C PRO A 83 -3.70 1.11 -8.63
N LYS A 84 -3.81 -0.21 -8.79
CA LYS A 84 -5.09 -0.93 -8.65
C LYS A 84 -5.59 -0.87 -7.21
N LEU A 85 -4.71 -1.00 -6.22
CA LEU A 85 -5.07 -0.79 -4.82
C LEU A 85 -5.66 0.60 -4.58
N SER A 86 -5.10 1.63 -5.20
CA SER A 86 -5.64 2.99 -5.08
C SER A 86 -7.06 3.11 -5.63
N GLU A 87 -7.38 2.44 -6.74
CA GLU A 87 -8.73 2.41 -7.31
C GLU A 87 -9.70 1.66 -6.40
N TYR A 88 -9.32 0.46 -5.93
CA TYR A 88 -10.17 -0.33 -5.04
C TYR A 88 -10.42 0.36 -3.71
N ASN A 89 -9.42 1.03 -3.14
CA ASN A 89 -9.57 1.81 -1.91
C ASN A 89 -10.60 2.93 -2.08
N ASP A 90 -10.56 3.69 -3.17
CA ASP A 90 -11.56 4.73 -3.43
C ASP A 90 -12.98 4.14 -3.59
N ILE A 91 -13.11 3.02 -4.30
CA ILE A 91 -14.40 2.31 -4.46
C ILE A 91 -14.95 1.85 -3.10
N ILE A 92 -14.13 1.21 -2.28
CA ILE A 92 -14.53 0.68 -0.97
C ILE A 92 -14.85 1.84 0.00
N ASN A 93 -14.04 2.89 -0.02
CA ASN A 93 -14.28 4.11 0.78
C ASN A 93 -15.62 4.75 0.44
N LYS A 94 -15.92 4.94 -0.85
CA LYS A 94 -17.22 5.45 -1.30
C LYS A 94 -18.36 4.52 -0.92
N LYS A 95 -18.16 3.20 -1.00
CA LYS A 95 -19.15 2.20 -0.57
C LYS A 95 -19.49 2.33 0.92
N ILE A 96 -18.49 2.53 1.79
CA ILE A 96 -18.70 2.72 3.23
C ILE A 96 -19.43 4.04 3.49
N ILE A 97 -18.92 5.16 2.97
CA ILE A 97 -19.44 6.50 3.29
C ILE A 97 -20.85 6.75 2.75
N ASN A 98 -21.19 6.15 1.61
CA ASN A 98 -22.51 6.33 0.99
C ASN A 98 -23.52 5.24 1.40
N ASN A 99 -23.20 4.39 2.37
CA ASN A 99 -24.12 3.37 2.84
C ASN A 99 -25.12 3.94 3.86
N ASP A 100 -26.39 3.54 3.76
CA ASP A 100 -27.47 4.02 4.64
C ASP A 100 -27.23 3.72 6.13
N PHE A 101 -26.45 2.68 6.45
CA PHE A 101 -26.15 2.29 7.84
C PHE A 101 -24.85 2.92 8.39
N VAL A 102 -24.21 3.84 7.67
CA VAL A 102 -22.92 4.43 8.09
C VAL A 102 -23.05 5.25 9.38
N ASP A 103 -24.17 5.94 9.56
CA ASP A 103 -24.43 6.77 10.75
C ASP A 103 -24.85 5.93 11.97
N ASP A 104 -25.17 4.65 11.76
CA ASP A 104 -25.46 3.68 12.82
C ASP A 104 -24.18 3.05 13.41
N LEU A 105 -23.01 3.34 12.84
CA LEU A 105 -21.74 2.84 13.35
C LEU A 105 -21.42 3.37 14.76
N PRO A 106 -20.78 2.55 15.62
CA PRO A 106 -20.36 3.01 16.94
C PRO A 106 -19.43 4.23 16.86
N LYS A 107 -19.54 5.15 17.84
CA LYS A 107 -18.77 6.40 17.91
C LYS A 107 -17.24 6.23 17.74
N ARG A 108 -16.69 5.06 18.07
CA ARG A 108 -15.26 4.75 17.87
C ARG A 108 -14.78 4.94 16.41
N TYR A 109 -15.67 4.85 15.43
CA TYR A 109 -15.34 5.02 14.01
C TYR A 109 -15.38 6.48 13.52
N GLU A 110 -15.83 7.44 14.34
CA GLU A 110 -16.04 8.84 13.92
C GLU A 110 -14.78 9.45 13.28
N ILE A 111 -13.60 9.20 13.87
CA ILE A 111 -12.32 9.70 13.35
C ILE A 111 -11.96 9.02 12.02
N MET A 112 -12.15 7.71 11.93
CA MET A 112 -11.89 6.94 10.71
C MET A 112 -12.78 7.41 9.55
N LEU A 113 -14.09 7.57 9.79
CA LEU A 113 -15.04 8.03 8.78
C LEU A 113 -14.70 9.44 8.27
N ARG A 114 -14.22 10.33 9.13
CA ARG A 114 -13.71 11.65 8.72
C ARG A 114 -12.45 11.54 7.85
N GLY A 115 -11.56 10.60 8.16
CA GLY A 115 -10.40 10.27 7.32
C GLY A 115 -10.85 9.83 5.92
N ILE A 116 -11.73 8.82 5.86
CA ILE A 116 -12.26 8.30 4.60
C ILE A 116 -12.95 9.40 3.77
N LYS A 117 -13.77 10.25 4.38
CA LYS A 117 -14.40 11.40 3.69
C LYS A 117 -13.36 12.35 3.08
N SER A 118 -12.24 12.53 3.76
CA SER A 118 -11.14 13.37 3.26
C SER A 118 -10.44 12.71 2.08
N ASP A 119 -10.16 11.42 2.18
CA ASP A 119 -9.54 10.63 1.11
C ASP A 119 -10.38 10.66 -0.17
N ILE A 120 -11.70 10.43 -0.07
CA ILE A 120 -12.63 10.53 -1.21
C ILE A 120 -12.59 11.93 -1.83
N LYS A 121 -12.56 12.99 -1.02
CA LYS A 121 -12.58 14.37 -1.51
C LYS A 121 -11.33 14.71 -2.33
N ILE A 122 -10.16 14.21 -1.92
CA ILE A 122 -8.88 14.50 -2.56
C ILE A 122 -8.51 13.51 -3.66
N PHE A 123 -9.18 12.35 -3.73
CA PHE A 123 -8.92 11.33 -4.74
C PHE A 123 -9.13 11.87 -6.16
N ARG A 124 -8.15 11.65 -7.03
CA ARG A 124 -8.18 11.97 -8.45
C ARG A 124 -7.53 10.80 -9.18
N GLU A 125 -8.23 10.24 -10.16
CA GLU A 125 -7.73 9.10 -10.93
C GLU A 125 -6.44 9.49 -11.68
N GLU A 126 -6.35 10.73 -12.11
CA GLU A 126 -5.17 11.31 -12.77
C GLU A 126 -3.93 11.32 -11.87
N ASN A 127 -4.10 11.26 -10.54
CA ASN A 127 -2.98 11.20 -9.61
C ASN A 127 -2.35 9.79 -9.54
N ILE A 128 -3.06 8.74 -9.94
CA ILE A 128 -2.56 7.36 -9.88
C ILE A 128 -1.26 7.20 -10.70
N PRO A 129 -1.24 7.50 -12.02
CA PRO A 129 -0.01 7.39 -12.80
C PRO A 129 1.08 8.36 -12.32
N LEU A 130 0.71 9.51 -11.77
CA LEU A 130 1.66 10.48 -11.21
C LEU A 130 2.35 9.94 -9.96
N GLN A 131 1.62 9.26 -9.07
CA GLN A 131 2.15 8.62 -7.88
C GLN A 131 3.08 7.45 -8.23
N THR A 132 2.72 6.61 -9.19
CA THR A 132 3.60 5.55 -9.71
C THR A 132 4.90 6.15 -10.24
N ARG A 133 4.81 7.18 -11.07
CA ARG A 133 6.00 7.87 -11.60
C ARG A 133 6.85 8.49 -10.49
N LEU A 134 6.22 9.07 -9.47
CA LEU A 134 6.92 9.65 -8.32
C LEU A 134 7.71 8.58 -7.56
N SER A 135 7.10 7.42 -7.30
CA SER A 135 7.77 6.28 -6.67
C SER A 135 8.98 5.80 -7.48
N ILE A 136 8.84 5.64 -8.80
CA ILE A 136 9.94 5.25 -9.70
C ILE A 136 11.07 6.28 -9.67
N LEU A 137 10.74 7.58 -9.72
CA LEU A 137 11.73 8.66 -9.63
C LEU A 137 12.43 8.67 -8.28
N GLY A 138 11.71 8.40 -7.19
CA GLY A 138 12.27 8.22 -5.86
C GLY A 138 13.29 7.08 -5.80
N THR A 139 12.97 5.94 -6.40
CA THR A 139 13.92 4.82 -6.54
C THR A 139 15.17 5.21 -7.31
N LYS A 140 15.02 5.85 -8.48
CA LYS A 140 16.17 6.33 -9.28
C LYS A 140 17.04 7.32 -8.51
N TYR A 141 16.42 8.23 -7.76
CA TYR A 141 17.15 9.16 -6.90
C TYR A 141 17.97 8.40 -5.84
N ASN A 142 17.38 7.40 -5.18
CA ASN A 142 18.07 6.58 -4.19
C ASN A 142 19.22 5.76 -4.80
N GLU A 143 19.04 5.19 -6.00
CA GLU A 143 20.10 4.49 -6.72
C GLU A 143 21.29 5.39 -7.06
N ILE A 144 21.01 6.60 -7.59
CA ILE A 144 22.04 7.58 -7.91
C ILE A 144 22.81 7.95 -6.65
N ARG A 145 22.08 8.28 -5.56
CA ARG A 145 22.68 8.64 -4.28
C ARG A 145 23.49 7.50 -3.66
N GLY A 146 23.00 6.27 -3.73
CA GLY A 146 23.65 5.08 -3.17
C GLY A 146 24.98 4.74 -3.84
N LYS A 147 25.15 5.10 -5.12
CA LYS A 147 26.39 4.89 -5.88
C LYS A 147 27.43 6.01 -5.68
N GLN A 148 27.11 7.05 -4.92
CA GLN A 148 28.05 8.15 -4.71
C GLN A 148 29.18 7.72 -3.76
N THR A 149 30.40 7.76 -4.28
CA THR A 149 31.63 7.47 -3.55
C THR A 149 32.64 8.60 -3.68
N VAL A 150 33.60 8.63 -2.76
CA VAL A 150 34.77 9.51 -2.79
C VAL A 150 36.03 8.69 -2.52
N PHE A 151 37.16 9.07 -3.12
CA PHE A 151 38.44 8.49 -2.79
C PHE A 151 39.09 9.28 -1.65
N PHE A 152 39.28 8.66 -0.49
CA PHE A 152 39.81 9.31 0.71
C PHE A 152 40.72 8.37 1.49
N GLN A 153 41.91 8.85 1.86
CA GLN A 153 42.94 8.08 2.58
C GLN A 153 43.34 6.75 1.90
N GLY A 154 43.34 6.72 0.57
CA GLY A 154 43.74 5.54 -0.20
C GLY A 154 42.63 4.50 -0.42
N GLU A 155 41.42 4.76 0.06
CA GLU A 155 40.27 3.87 -0.08
C GLU A 155 39.08 4.60 -0.73
N GLU A 156 38.25 3.84 -1.46
CA GLU A 156 36.93 4.31 -1.90
C GLU A 156 35.95 4.22 -0.72
N LYS A 157 35.29 5.33 -0.39
CA LYS A 157 34.33 5.42 0.72
C LYS A 157 32.99 5.96 0.22
N THR A 158 31.90 5.41 0.73
CA THR A 158 30.55 5.94 0.46
C THR A 158 30.33 7.25 1.20
N LEU A 159 29.40 8.10 0.75
CA LEU A 159 29.11 9.35 1.44
C LEU A 159 28.73 9.18 2.94
N PRO A 160 27.95 8.16 3.35
CA PRO A 160 27.68 7.92 4.77
C PRO A 160 28.92 7.63 5.63
N MET A 161 29.95 7.00 5.07
CA MET A 161 31.22 6.75 5.79
C MET A 161 32.04 8.03 6.03
N MET A 162 31.68 9.13 5.37
CA MET A 162 32.30 10.45 5.50
C MET A 162 31.47 11.41 6.34
N ALA A 163 30.30 10.98 6.85
CA ALA A 163 29.51 11.78 7.76
C ALA A 163 30.23 11.94 9.10
N ILE A 164 30.23 13.16 9.64
CA ILE A 164 30.81 13.53 10.94
C ILE A 164 29.87 13.11 12.06
#